data_AF-A0A924UXV8-F1
#
_entry.id   AF-A0A924UXV8-F1
#
_cell.length_a   1.000
_cell.length_b   1.000
_cell.length_c   1.000
_cell.angle_alpha   90.00
_cell.angle_beta   90.00
_cell.angle_gamma   90.00
#
_symmetry.space_group_name_H-M   'P 1'
#
loop_
_entity.id
_entity.type
_entity.pdbx_description
1 polymer ?
#
loop_
_entity_poly.entity_id
_entity_poly.type
_entity_poly.pdbx_seq_one_letter_code
_entity_poly.pdbx_strand_id
1 'polypeptide(L)' 'MRLKTSNNDDLEHLKNECLWSRKRIKYQVQTLYPDVHKVVVGHSIVTEARLLGNVQYIDTGAAYGRYLTVMELV' A
#
# COMPACT_ATOMS: atom_id res chain seq x y z
N MET A 1 12.84 -11.60 4.07
CA MET A 1 13.70 -11.01 3.03
C MET A 1 14.84 -10.26 3.71
N ARG A 2 16.08 -10.74 3.63
CA ARG A 2 17.25 -10.07 4.22
C ARG A 2 18.03 -9.43 3.07
N LEU A 3 18.00 -8.11 2.99
CA LEU A 3 18.71 -7.36 1.95
C LEU A 3 20.22 -7.47 2.23
N LYS A 4 20.97 -8.06 1.29
CA LYS A 4 22.44 -8.10 1.36
C LYS A 4 22.98 -6.72 1.01
N THR A 5 23.87 -6.22 1.87
CA THR A 5 24.70 -5.01 1.78
C THR A 5 24.60 -4.25 0.44
N SER A 6 23.60 -3.38 0.35
CA SER A 6 23.49 -2.33 -0.67
C SER A 6 24.08 -1.04 -0.07
N ASN A 7 24.62 -0.14 -0.89
CA ASN A 7 25.12 1.13 -0.34
C ASN A 7 23.93 1.94 0.26
N ASN A 8 24.21 2.99 1.03
CA ASN A 8 23.16 3.69 1.76
C ASN A 8 22.12 4.34 0.82
N ASP A 9 22.55 4.78 -0.37
CA ASP A 9 21.68 5.40 -1.38
C ASP A 9 20.72 4.38 -2.00
N ASP A 10 21.19 3.16 -2.25
CA ASP A 10 20.37 2.05 -2.75
C ASP A 10 19.30 1.66 -1.73
N LEU A 11 19.65 1.66 -0.43
CA LEU A 11 18.71 1.36 0.64
C LEU A 11 17.63 2.45 0.76
N GLU A 12 18.02 3.72 0.65
CA GLU A 12 17.05 4.83 0.66
C GLU A 12 16.15 4.83 -0.57
N HIS A 13 16.70 4.56 -1.76
CA HIS A 13 15.89 4.40 -2.97
C HIS A 13 14.90 3.24 -2.82
N LEU A 14 15.34 2.10 -2.29
CA LEU A 14 14.48 0.94 -2.11
C LEU A 14 13.37 1.21 -1.09
N LYS A 15 13.71 1.82 0.07
CA LYS A 15 12.71 2.26 1.05
C LYS A 15 11.69 3.18 0.40
N ASN A 16 12.15 4.12 -0.43
CA ASN A 16 11.26 5.04 -1.11
C ASN A 16 10.31 4.32 -2.07
N GLU A 17 10.80 3.40 -2.89
CA GLU A 17 9.92 2.60 -3.77
C GLU A 17 8.95 1.73 -2.96
N CYS A 18 9.39 1.11 -1.87
CA CYS A 18 8.52 0.27 -1.04
C CYS A 18 7.41 1.05 -0.33
N LEU A 19 7.69 2.29 0.11
CA LEU A 19 6.76 3.10 0.89
C LEU A 19 5.88 4.01 0.03
N TRP A 20 6.40 4.50 -1.10
CA TRP A 20 5.74 5.55 -1.90
C TRP A 20 5.26 5.09 -3.28
N SER A 21 5.53 3.84 -3.68
CA SER A 21 5.05 3.34 -4.97
C SER A 21 3.52 3.27 -5.03
N ARG A 22 2.96 3.94 -6.04
CA ARG A 22 1.52 3.89 -6.39
C ARG A 22 1.24 2.99 -7.59
N LYS A 23 2.23 2.20 -8.03
CA LYS A 23 2.14 1.38 -9.25
C LYS A 23 0.97 0.39 -9.17
N ARG A 24 0.75 -0.22 -8.00
CA ARG A 24 -0.30 -1.23 -7.82
C ARG A 24 -1.70 -0.69 -8.09
N ILE A 25 -2.05 0.45 -7.49
CA ILE A 25 -3.34 1.11 -7.72
C ILE A 25 -3.41 1.71 -9.14
N LYS A 26 -2.32 2.27 -9.66
CA LYS A 26 -2.26 2.82 -11.03
C LYS A 26 -2.57 1.75 -12.09
N TYR A 27 -1.96 0.57 -11.96
CA TYR A 27 -2.08 -0.54 -12.93
C TYR A 27 -3.12 -1.58 -12.55
N GLN A 28 -3.92 -1.33 -11.49
CA GLN A 28 -5.02 -2.21 -11.10
C GLN A 28 -4.58 -3.66 -10.86
N VAL A 29 -3.38 -3.84 -10.28
CA VAL A 29 -2.75 -5.16 -10.13
C VAL A 29 -3.53 -6.01 -9.13
N GLN A 30 -4.02 -7.16 -9.58
CA GLN A 30 -4.86 -8.08 -8.80
C GLN A 30 -4.11 -9.26 -8.18
N THR A 31 -2.81 -9.41 -8.44
CA THR A 31 -2.03 -10.57 -7.99
C THR A 31 -1.92 -10.63 -6.46
N LEU A 32 -2.11 -11.81 -5.86
CA LEU A 32 -2.01 -11.95 -4.41
C LEU A 32 -0.55 -11.89 -3.94
N TYR A 33 -0.33 -11.38 -2.73
CA TYR A 33 0.87 -11.69 -1.97
C TYR A 33 0.71 -13.06 -1.31
N PRO A 34 1.52 -14.07 -1.67
CA PRO A 34 1.42 -15.40 -1.08
C PRO A 34 1.70 -15.34 0.42
N ASP A 35 1.08 -16.25 1.18
CA ASP A 35 1.22 -16.39 2.64
C ASP A 35 0.82 -15.16 3.45
N VAL A 36 0.11 -14.21 2.82
CA VAL A 36 -0.42 -13.01 3.46
C VAL A 36 -1.94 -13.01 3.32
N HIS A 37 -2.66 -12.97 4.44
CA HIS A 37 -4.12 -12.89 4.39
C HIS A 37 -4.60 -11.58 3.77
N LYS A 38 -4.07 -10.43 4.26
CA LYS A 38 -4.43 -9.10 3.78
C LYS A 38 -3.32 -8.09 4.06
N VAL A 39 -3.07 -7.18 3.11
CA VAL A 39 -2.21 -6.02 3.29
C VAL A 39 -3.09 -4.78 3.32
N VAL A 40 -3.16 -4.07 4.45
CA VAL A 40 -3.97 -2.86 4.58
C VAL A 40 -3.08 -1.64 4.41
N VAL A 41 -3.42 -0.76 3.48
CA VAL A 41 -2.58 0.40 3.12
C VAL A 41 -3.37 1.70 3.06
N GLY A 42 -2.71 2.78 3.48
CA GLY A 42 -3.13 4.15 3.23
C GLY A 42 -2.25 4.83 2.17
N HIS A 43 -1.97 6.12 2.35
CA HIS A 43 -1.10 6.96 1.52
C HIS A 43 -1.64 7.30 0.11
N SER A 44 -2.14 6.31 -0.63
CA SER A 44 -2.77 6.52 -1.93
C SER A 44 -4.25 6.81 -1.75
N ILE A 45 -4.64 8.09 -1.90
CA ILE A 45 -6.03 8.52 -1.78
C ILE A 45 -6.89 7.86 -2.87
N VAL A 46 -7.97 7.19 -2.45
CA VAL A 46 -8.97 6.56 -3.31
C VAL A 46 -10.35 7.19 -3.09
N THR A 47 -11.26 7.06 -4.06
CA THR A 47 -12.61 7.60 -3.96
C THR A 47 -13.44 6.86 -2.90
N GLU A 48 -13.26 5.54 -2.82
CA GLU A 48 -13.88 4.62 -1.89
C GLU A 48 -12.87 3.53 -1.47
N ALA A 49 -13.09 2.92 -0.30
CA ALA A 49 -12.25 1.82 0.16
C ALA A 49 -12.26 0.68 -0.86
N ARG A 50 -11.10 0.14 -1.21
CA ARG A 50 -10.97 -0.75 -2.36
C ARG A 50 -10.01 -1.91 -2.13
N LEU A 51 -10.39 -3.10 -2.60
CA LEU A 51 -9.55 -4.29 -2.60
C LEU A 51 -8.94 -4.53 -3.98
N LEU A 52 -7.63 -4.81 -4.02
CA LEU A 52 -6.89 -5.25 -5.21
C LEU A 52 -6.04 -6.49 -4.89
N GLY A 53 -6.49 -7.67 -5.32
CA GLY A 53 -5.97 -8.94 -4.80
C GLY A 53 -6.26 -9.06 -3.31
N ASN A 54 -5.21 -9.21 -2.49
CA ASN A 54 -5.30 -9.16 -1.02
C ASN A 54 -4.82 -7.81 -0.43
N VAL A 55 -4.77 -6.73 -1.23
CA VAL A 55 -4.38 -5.40 -0.76
C VAL A 55 -5.60 -4.50 -0.60
N GLN A 56 -5.92 -4.11 0.64
CA GLN A 56 -7.02 -3.23 0.97
C GLN A 56 -6.52 -1.78 1.11
N TYR A 57 -7.03 -0.89 0.26
CA TYR A 57 -6.86 0.55 0.36
C TYR A 57 -7.93 1.14 1.27
N ILE A 58 -7.51 1.89 2.27
CA ILE A 58 -8.40 2.56 3.24
C ILE A 58 -8.25 4.07 3.28
N ASP A 59 -7.27 4.66 2.58
CA ASP A 59 -7.12 6.12 2.54
C ASP A 59 -8.14 6.74 1.59
N THR A 60 -9.29 7.14 2.14
CA THR A 60 -10.36 7.86 1.43
C THR A 60 -10.21 9.37 1.48
N GLY A 61 -9.07 9.89 1.95
CA GLY A 61 -8.75 11.31 1.96
C GLY A 61 -9.24 12.09 3.18
N ALA A 62 -9.30 11.46 4.36
CA ALA A 62 -9.69 12.14 5.61
C ALA A 62 -8.87 13.41 5.89
N ALA A 63 -7.56 13.37 5.60
CA ALA A 63 -6.66 14.52 5.74
C ALA A 63 -7.02 15.72 4.83
N TYR A 64 -7.90 15.50 3.84
CA TYR A 64 -8.34 16.50 2.87
C TYR A 64 -9.84 16.81 3.02
N GLY A 65 -10.41 16.59 4.21
CA GLY A 65 -11.82 16.86 4.49
C GLY A 65 -12.81 15.85 3.92
N ARG A 66 -12.32 14.68 3.46
CA ARG A 66 -13.19 13.56 3.06
C ARG A 66 -13.41 12.61 4.23
N TYR A 67 -14.01 11.45 3.96
CA TYR A 67 -14.37 10.48 4.99
C TYR A 67 -13.15 9.80 5.61
N LEU A 68 -13.20 9.57 6.92
CA LEU A 68 -12.34 8.62 7.63
C LEU A 68 -12.88 7.21 7.41
N THR A 69 -12.04 6.32 6.86
CA THR A 69 -12.38 4.90 6.73
C THR A 69 -11.82 4.13 7.93
N VAL A 70 -12.67 3.32 8.53
CA VAL A 70 -12.31 2.38 9.61
C VAL A 70 -12.59 0.97 9.12
N MET A 71 -11.67 0.05 9.39
CA MET A 71 -11.83 -1.38 9.09
C MET A 71 -11.83 -2.16 10.40
N GLU A 72 -12.88 -2.94 10.61
CA GLU A 72 -12.92 -3.96 11.65
C GLU A 72 -12.25 -5.23 11.13
N LEU A 73 -11.34 -5.77 11.92
CA LEU A 73 -10.69 -7.05 11.62
C LEU A 73 -11.45 -8.14 12.36
N VAL A 74 -11.99 -9.09 11.60
CA VAL A 74 -12.66 -10.29 12.11
C VAL A 74 -11.69 -11.46 12.18
#